data_AF-A0A948EXC9-F1
#
_entry.id   AF-A0A948EXC9-F1
#
_cell.length_a   1.000
_cell.length_b   1.000
_cell.length_c   1.000
_cell.angle_alpha   90.00
_cell.angle_beta   90.00
_cell.angle_gamma   90.00
#
_symmetry.space_group_name_H-M   'P 1'
#
loop_
_entity.id
_entity.type
_entity.pdbx_description
1 polymer ?
#
loop_
_entity_poly.entity_id
_entity_poly.type
_entity_poly.pdbx_seq_one_letter_code
_entity_poly.pdbx_strand_id
1 'polypeptide(L)'
;HQEELDPVSFVWSHETIAGLRAVKLAGNWTSRRVEVGGPFWCYFVADEARGRIFCLDLLVYAPNKEKMDFFRRLRALLETFSLTAPGT
;
A
#
# COMPACT_ATOMS: atom_id res chain seq x y z
N HIS A 1 11.18 14.27 3.52
CA HIS A 1 10.65 13.51 2.37
C HIS A 1 10.64 14.41 1.14
N GLN A 2 11.07 13.90 -0.01
CA GLN A 2 11.13 14.64 -1.29
C GLN A 2 10.10 14.11 -2.30
N GLU A 3 9.27 13.16 -1.86
CA GLU A 3 8.10 12.68 -2.56
C GLU A 3 6.93 13.65 -2.37
N GLU A 4 6.17 13.85 -3.44
CA GLU A 4 4.92 14.58 -3.47
C GLU A 4 3.82 13.66 -3.98
N LEU A 5 2.73 13.59 -3.23
CA LEU A 5 1.57 12.84 -3.65
C LEU A 5 0.75 13.71 -4.61
N ASP A 6 0.16 13.08 -5.60
CA ASP A 6 -0.77 13.74 -6.51
C ASP A 6 -2.22 13.48 -6.05
N PRO A 7 -2.89 14.41 -5.35
CA PRO A 7 -4.19 14.14 -4.75
C PRO A 7 -5.28 13.87 -5.77
N VAL A 8 -5.15 14.38 -7.01
CA VAL A 8 -6.16 14.12 -8.06
C VAL A 8 -6.10 12.68 -8.57
N SER A 9 -4.98 11.99 -8.34
CA SER A 9 -4.81 10.57 -8.66
C SER A 9 -5.41 9.63 -7.61
N PHE A 10 -5.89 10.17 -6.48
CA PHE A 10 -6.32 9.35 -5.37
C PHE A 10 -7.64 8.63 -5.67
N VAL A 11 -7.63 7.32 -5.43
CA VAL A 11 -8.81 6.47 -5.54
C VAL A 11 -8.97 5.71 -4.22
N TRP A 12 -10.11 5.92 -3.59
CA TRP A 12 -10.54 5.19 -2.40
C TRP A 12 -11.42 4.01 -2.79
N SER A 13 -11.18 2.85 -2.18
CA SER A 13 -12.02 1.67 -2.36
C SER A 13 -12.09 0.82 -1.10
N HIS A 14 -13.11 -0.03 -1.02
CA HIS A 14 -13.16 -1.13 -0.06
C HIS A 14 -12.62 -2.39 -0.72
N GLU A 15 -11.72 -3.09 -0.03
CA GLU A 15 -11.17 -4.37 -0.51
C GLU A 15 -11.08 -5.38 0.63
N THR A 16 -10.90 -6.65 0.27
CA THR A 16 -10.55 -7.73 1.20
C THR A 16 -9.10 -8.10 0.98
N ILE A 17 -8.32 -8.23 2.05
CA ILE A 17 -6.92 -8.70 2.06
C ILE A 17 -6.75 -9.75 3.15
N ALA A 18 -6.20 -10.92 2.84
CA ALA A 18 -6.04 -12.02 3.80
C ALA A 18 -7.34 -12.37 4.57
N GLY A 19 -8.50 -12.22 3.92
CA GLY A 19 -9.82 -12.39 4.53
C GLY A 19 -10.30 -11.25 5.45
N LEU A 20 -9.50 -10.19 5.63
CA LEU A 20 -9.81 -9.02 6.43
C LEU A 20 -10.38 -7.89 5.57
N ARG A 21 -11.35 -7.15 6.10
CA ARG A 21 -11.87 -5.94 5.44
C ARG A 21 -10.84 -4.82 5.55
N ALA A 22 -10.59 -4.15 4.44
CA ALA A 22 -9.69 -3.01 4.37
C ALA A 22 -10.32 -1.85 3.60
N VAL A 23 -9.89 -0.64 3.96
CA VAL A 23 -10.02 0.53 3.09
C VAL A 23 -8.71 0.68 2.35
N LYS A 24 -8.74 0.86 1.04
CA LYS A 24 -7.57 1.09 0.21
C LYS A 24 -7.57 2.51 -0.30
N LEU A 25 -6.41 3.15 -0.23
CA LEU A 25 -6.05 4.35 -0.96
C LEU A 25 -5.00 3.98 -2.01
N ALA A 26 -5.35 4.12 -3.29
CA ALA A 26 -4.41 4.06 -4.38
C ALA A 26 -4.14 5.46 -4.91
N GLY A 27 -2.94 5.70 -5.42
CA GLY A 27 -2.60 6.96 -6.08
C GLY A 27 -1.21 6.92 -6.67
N ASN A 28 -0.74 8.07 -7.14
CA ASN A 28 0.60 8.26 -7.64
C ASN A 28 1.40 9.21 -6.75
N TRP A 29 2.70 9.00 -6.76
CA TRP A 29 3.69 9.91 -6.17
C TRP A 29 4.71 10.32 -7.24
N THR A 30 5.29 11.48 -7.05
CA THR A 30 6.37 12.03 -7.87
C THR A 30 7.49 12.55 -6.98
N SER A 31 8.72 12.57 -7.49
CA SER A 31 9.85 13.18 -6.82
C SER A 31 9.99 14.64 -7.24
N ARG A 32 10.27 15.53 -6.27
CA ARG A 32 10.50 16.95 -6.53
C ARG A 32 11.85 17.27 -7.17
N ARG A 33 12.78 16.32 -7.25
CA ARG A 33 14.16 16.56 -7.73
C ARG A 33 14.53 15.83 -9.01
N VAL A 34 13.89 14.69 -9.27
CA VAL A 34 14.18 13.83 -10.41
C VAL A 34 12.86 13.42 -11.03
N GLU A 35 12.82 13.23 -12.36
CA GLU A 35 11.63 12.76 -13.08
C GLU A 35 11.39 11.26 -12.79
N VAL A 36 11.08 10.96 -11.53
CA VAL A 36 10.79 9.63 -11.03
C VAL A 36 9.53 9.70 -10.21
N GLY A 37 8.68 8.70 -10.38
CA GLY A 37 7.45 8.55 -9.64
C GLY A 37 6.84 7.17 -9.88
N GLY A 38 5.66 6.96 -9.36
CA GLY A 38 4.94 5.73 -9.59
C GLY A 38 3.68 5.61 -8.74
N PRO A 39 2.97 4.49 -8.91
CA PRO A 39 1.82 4.20 -8.08
C PRO A 39 2.26 3.88 -6.65
N PHE A 40 1.34 4.03 -5.72
CA PHE A 40 1.36 3.45 -4.38
C PHE A 40 -0.02 2.87 -4.08
N TRP A 41 -0.07 1.83 -3.24
CA TRP A 41 -1.30 1.34 -2.62
C TRP A 41 -1.13 1.30 -1.11
N CYS A 42 -2.02 1.95 -0.39
CA CYS A 42 -2.06 1.96 1.06
C CYS A 42 -3.34 1.26 1.51
N TYR A 43 -3.23 0.28 2.40
CA TYR A 43 -4.39 -0.41 2.97
C TYR A 43 -4.50 -0.12 4.47
N PHE A 44 -5.71 0.22 4.90
CA PHE A 44 -6.06 0.44 6.29
C PHE A 44 -6.91 -0.72 6.78
N VAL A 45 -6.39 -1.46 7.77
CA VAL A 45 -7.07 -2.61 8.38
C VAL A 45 -7.30 -2.32 9.86
N ALA A 46 -8.54 -2.38 10.31
CA ALA A 46 -8.89 -2.20 11.71
C ALA A 46 -8.74 -3.53 12.49
N ASP A 47 -8.07 -3.48 13.63
CA ASP A 47 -8.09 -4.50 14.68
C ASP A 47 -8.92 -3.94 15.85
N GLU A 48 -10.24 -4.02 15.69
CA GLU A 48 -11.20 -3.44 16.64
C GLU A 48 -11.04 -4.03 18.04
N ALA A 49 -10.74 -5.33 18.15
CA ALA A 49 -10.55 -6.02 19.41
C ALA A 49 -9.39 -5.46 20.25
N ARG A 50 -8.38 -4.85 19.60
CA ARG A 50 -7.22 -4.25 20.26
C ARG A 50 -7.15 -2.73 20.09
N GLY A 51 -8.19 -2.11 19.51
CA GLY A 51 -8.30 -0.67 19.34
C GLY A 51 -7.19 -0.05 18.50
N ARG A 52 -6.71 -0.73 17.44
CA ARG A 52 -5.61 -0.26 16.59
C ARG A 52 -5.93 -0.37 15.11
N ILE A 53 -5.26 0.42 14.28
CA ILE A 53 -5.35 0.37 12.82
C ILE A 53 -3.96 0.10 12.27
N PHE A 54 -3.87 -0.84 11.33
CA PHE A 54 -2.67 -1.09 10.56
C PHE A 54 -2.72 -0.31 9.25
N CYS A 55 -1.64 0.43 8.98
CA CYS A 55 -1.39 1.08 7.69
C CYS A 55 -0.37 0.22 6.93
N LEU A 56 -0.80 -0.41 5.85
CA LEU A 56 0.01 -1.33 5.05
C LEU A 56 0.35 -0.63 3.73
N ASP A 57 1.53 -0.03 3.69
CA ASP A 57 1.99 0.79 2.56
C ASP A 57 2.79 -0.03 1.56
N LEU A 58 2.24 -0.17 0.36
CA LEU A 58 2.89 -0.80 -0.78
C LEU A 58 3.40 0.30 -1.71
N LEU A 59 4.71 0.50 -1.67
CA LEU A 59 5.42 1.45 -2.52
C LEU A 59 6.68 0.77 -3.09
N VAL A 60 6.93 0.98 -4.38
CA VAL A 60 8.08 0.41 -5.08
C VAL A 60 8.90 1.53 -5.69
N TYR A 61 10.15 1.66 -5.24
CA TYR A 61 11.16 2.46 -5.92
C TYR A 61 11.96 1.58 -6.88
N ALA A 62 11.61 1.63 -8.16
CA ALA A 62 12.29 0.89 -9.23
C ALA A 62 12.36 1.75 -10.52
N PRO A 63 13.37 2.62 -10.67
CA PRO A 63 13.51 3.45 -11.85
C PRO A 63 13.80 2.59 -13.09
N ASN A 64 13.23 2.97 -14.25
CA ASN A 64 13.37 2.28 -15.54
C ASN A 64 12.99 0.78 -15.51
N LYS A 65 12.12 0.37 -14.59
CA LYS A 65 11.56 -0.98 -14.51
C LYS A 65 10.05 -0.94 -14.62
N GLU A 66 9.48 -2.02 -15.12
CA GLU A 66 8.04 -2.25 -15.10
C GLU A 66 7.62 -2.53 -13.66
N LYS A 67 6.76 -1.66 -13.10
CA LYS A 67 6.46 -1.65 -11.66
C LYS A 67 5.35 -2.62 -11.28
N MET A 68 4.45 -2.99 -12.20
CA MET A 68 3.26 -3.79 -11.85
C MET A 68 3.62 -5.20 -11.41
N ASP A 69 4.69 -5.76 -11.95
CA ASP A 69 5.22 -7.04 -11.47
C ASP A 69 5.64 -7.02 -9.99
N PHE A 70 6.25 -5.92 -9.52
CA PHE A 70 6.58 -5.76 -8.11
C PHE A 70 5.32 -5.58 -7.25
N PHE A 71 4.36 -4.78 -7.72
CA PHE A 71 3.08 -4.58 -7.04
C PHE A 71 2.28 -5.88 -6.91
N ARG A 72 2.31 -6.76 -7.92
CA ARG A 72 1.70 -8.09 -7.85
C ARG A 72 2.34 -8.97 -6.78
N ARG A 73 3.67 -8.92 -6.63
CA ARG A 73 4.39 -9.63 -5.57
C ARG A 73 4.09 -9.05 -4.18
N LEU A 74 4.06 -7.72 -4.05
CA LEU A 74 3.66 -7.05 -2.83
C LEU A 74 2.21 -7.39 -2.45
N ARG A 75 1.30 -7.50 -3.43
CA ARG A 75 -0.06 -7.97 -3.18
C ARG A 75 -0.08 -9.41 -2.66
N ALA A 76 0.73 -10.30 -3.23
CA ALA A 76 0.84 -11.68 -2.72
C ALA A 76 1.37 -11.73 -1.27
N LEU A 77 2.33 -10.86 -0.92
CA LEU A 77 2.79 -10.71 0.47
C LEU A 77 1.69 -10.15 1.39
N LEU A 78 0.88 -9.22 0.89
CA LEU A 78 -0.24 -8.66 1.65
C LEU A 78 -1.28 -9.73 2.00
N GLU A 79 -1.47 -10.75 1.15
CA GLU A 79 -2.37 -11.88 1.45
C GLU A 79 -1.87 -12.79 2.58
N THR A 80 -0.62 -12.63 3.06
CA THR A 80 -0.11 -13.34 4.24
C THR A 80 -0.21 -12.53 5.53
N PHE A 81 -0.81 -11.34 5.48
CA PHE A 81 -0.96 -10.48 6.66
C PHE A 81 -1.91 -11.08 7.70
N SER A 82 -1.60 -10.90 8.98
CA SER A 82 -2.42 -11.35 10.11
C SER A 82 -2.42 -10.32 11.23
N LEU A 83 -3.56 -10.17 11.91
CA LEU A 83 -3.70 -9.33 13.10
C LEU A 83 -3.04 -9.94 14.34
N THR A 84 -2.73 -11.23 14.28
CA THR A 84 -2.06 -11.96 15.37
C THR A 84 -0.57 -12.04 15.06
N ALA A 85 0.25 -11.67 16.03
CA ALA A 85 1.69 -11.88 15.94
C ALA A 85 1.99 -13.38 15.73
N PRO A 86 3.03 -13.76 14.98
CA PRO A 86 3.46 -15.15 14.89
C PRO A 86 3.66 -15.72 16.30
N GLY A 87 3.19 -16.95 16.53
CA GLY A 87 3.44 -17.63 17.81
C GLY A 87 4.95 -17.76 18.05
N THR A 88 5.39 -17.35 19.23
CA THR A 88 6.72 -17.69 19.78
C THR A 88 6.81 -19.16 20.12
#